data_AF-A0A9X8YP96-F1
#
_entry.id   AF-A0A9X8YP96-F1
#
_cell.length_a   1.000
_cell.length_b   1.000
_cell.length_c   1.000
_cell.angle_alpha   90.00
_cell.angle_beta   90.00
_cell.angle_gamma   90.00
#
_symmetry.space_group_name_H-M   'P 1'
#
loop_
_entity.id
_entity.type
_entity.pdbx_description
1 polymer ?
#
loop_
_entity_poly.entity_id
_entity_poly.type
_entity_poly.pdbx_seq_one_letter_code
_entity_poly.pdbx_strand_id
1 'polypeptide(L)' 'VEFPPGVDSVALFHQLLEEQICLTPGTLYSPSGRYRNALRLSCCYPFNARYTLALARLGARACEMSGLPPGIAQDG' A
#
# COMPACT_ATOMS: atom_id res chain seq x y z
N VAL A 1 -6.35 2.40 5.00
CA VAL A 1 -6.93 1.60 3.89
C VAL A 1 -6.53 0.15 4.11
N GLU A 2 -7.33 -0.79 3.64
CA GLU A 2 -7.07 -2.24 3.78
C GLU A 2 -6.97 -2.88 2.40
N PHE A 3 -6.02 -3.80 2.24
CA PHE A 3 -5.90 -4.65 1.07
C PHE A 3 -6.70 -5.95 1.24
N PRO A 4 -6.94 -6.71 0.17
CA PRO A 4 -7.46 -8.06 0.27
C PRO A 4 -6.60 -8.97 1.17
N PRO A 5 -7.18 -10.05 1.73
CA PRO A 5 -6.42 -11.10 2.40
C PRO A 5 -5.29 -11.62 1.49
N GLY A 6 -4.11 -11.85 2.05
CA GLY A 6 -2.92 -12.31 1.32
C GLY A 6 -1.86 -11.24 1.06
N VAL A 7 -2.21 -9.96 1.18
CA VAL A 7 -1.21 -8.88 1.20
C VAL A 7 -0.67 -8.69 2.62
N ASP A 8 0.65 -8.77 2.79
CA ASP A 8 1.34 -8.42 4.03
C ASP A 8 1.95 -7.02 3.91
N SER A 9 1.41 -6.05 4.65
CA SER A 9 1.83 -4.65 4.55
C SER A 9 3.24 -4.38 5.07
N VAL A 10 3.80 -5.28 5.91
CA VAL A 10 5.19 -5.18 6.37
C VAL A 10 6.13 -5.66 5.27
N ALA A 11 5.83 -6.80 4.63
CA ALA A 11 6.62 -7.26 3.49
C ALA A 11 6.56 -6.26 2.33
N LEU A 12 5.38 -5.71 2.05
CA LEU A 12 5.18 -4.68 1.05
C LEU A 12 5.99 -3.41 1.36
N PHE A 13 6.09 -3.02 2.64
CA PHE A 13 6.93 -1.90 3.07
C PHE A 13 8.39 -2.11 2.71
N HIS A 14 8.95 -3.28 3.01
CA HIS A 14 10.35 -3.57 2.68
C HIS A 14 10.60 -3.51 1.17
N GLN A 15 9.73 -4.09 0.35
CA GLN A 15 9.86 -4.06 -1.11
C GLN A 15 9.79 -2.64 -1.68
N LEU A 16 8.87 -1.81 -1.18
CA LEU A 16 8.73 -0.43 -1.67
C LEU A 16 9.82 0.50 -1.14
N LEU A 17 10.40 0.21 0.03
CA LEU A 17 11.50 0.99 0.59
C LEU A 17 12.73 0.92 -0.32
N GLU A 18 12.99 -0.23 -0.94
CA GLU A 18 14.05 -0.39 -1.97
C GLU A 18 13.83 0.56 -3.16
N GLU A 19 12.58 0.87 -3.49
CA GLU A 19 12.18 1.80 -4.56
C GLU A 19 12.04 3.26 -4.08
N GLN A 20 12.52 3.58 -2.87
CA GLN A 20 12.41 4.90 -2.25
C GLN A 20 10.95 5.37 -2.03
N ILE A 21 10.04 4.42 -1.83
CA ILE A 21 8.63 4.63 -1.51
C ILE A 21 8.39 4.15 -0.08
N CYS A 22 8.20 5.09 0.85
CA CYS A 22 7.88 4.76 2.23
C CYS A 22 6.36 4.62 2.40
N LEU A 23 5.93 3.50 2.98
CA LEU A 23 4.55 3.27 3.40
C LEU A 23 4.52 2.98 4.91
N THR A 24 3.39 3.24 5.57
CA THR A 24 3.24 2.99 7.01
C THR A 24 2.35 1.76 7.24
N PRO A 25 2.92 0.59 7.61
CA PRO A 25 2.15 -0.62 7.89
C PRO A 25 1.12 -0.42 9.01
N GLY A 26 -0.06 -1.03 8.87
CA GLY A 26 -1.12 -1.00 9.88
C GLY A 26 -0.73 -1.63 11.21
N THR A 27 0.21 -2.59 11.18
CA THR A 27 0.73 -3.28 12.38
C THR A 27 1.42 -2.33 13.36
N LEU A 28 1.96 -1.19 12.90
CA LEU A 28 2.55 -0.16 13.77
C LEU A 28 1.52 0.43 14.76
N TYR A 29 0.23 0.33 14.43
CA TYR A 29 -0.87 0.85 15.25
C TYR A 29 -1.67 -0.26 15.95
N SER A 30 -1.23 -1.52 15.83
CA SER A 30 -1.92 -2.66 16.42
C SER A 30 -0.94 -3.57 17.17
N PRO A 31 -0.76 -3.35 18.48
CA PRO A 31 0.12 -4.18 19.31
C PRO A 31 -0.27 -5.66 19.32
N SER A 32 -1.55 -5.97 19.05
CA SER A 32 -2.08 -7.33 18.94
C SER A 32 -1.84 -7.98 17.56
N GLY A 33 -1.17 -7.30 16.64
CA GLY A 33 -0.87 -7.82 15.30
C GLY A 33 -2.05 -7.80 14.32
N ARG A 34 -3.15 -7.12 14.65
CA ARG A 34 -4.27 -6.92 13.71
C ARG A 34 -3.83 -5.99 12.58
N TYR A 35 -4.61 -5.94 11.50
CA TYR A 35 -4.35 -5.06 10.36
C TYR A 35 -3.03 -5.33 9.61
N ARG A 36 -2.60 -6.61 9.56
CA ARG A 36 -1.43 -7.05 8.78
C ARG A 36 -1.57 -6.76 7.28
N ASN A 37 -2.78 -6.67 6.77
CA ASN A 37 -3.11 -6.30 5.38
C ASN A 37 -3.48 -4.82 5.22
N ALA A 38 -3.30 -3.98 6.24
CA ALA A 38 -3.67 -2.57 6.16
C ALA A 38 -2.45 -1.66 6.13
N LEU A 39 -2.66 -0.43 5.66
CA LEU A 39 -1.70 0.67 5.78
C LEU A 39 -2.40 1.99 6.11
N ARG A 40 -1.60 2.93 6.64
CA ARG A 40 -2.00 4.33 6.79
C ARG A 40 -1.51 5.14 5.59
N LEU A 41 -2.43 5.87 4.96
CA LEU A 41 -2.11 6.82 3.89
C LEU A 41 -2.16 8.24 4.45
N SER A 42 -1.14 9.06 4.19
CA SER A 42 -1.08 10.45 4.64
C SER A 42 -1.33 11.39 3.47
N CYS A 43 -2.52 11.98 3.39
CA CYS A 43 -2.90 12.89 2.30
C CYS A 43 -2.61 14.37 2.61
N CYS A 44 -1.63 14.65 3.47
CA CYS A 44 -1.29 16.02 3.90
C CYS A 44 -0.38 16.76 2.90
N TYR A 45 0.11 16.06 1.87
CA TYR A 45 0.94 16.63 0.82
C TYR A 45 0.13 16.79 -0.47
N PRO A 46 0.47 17.78 -1.32
CA PRO A 46 -0.12 17.91 -2.64
C PRO A 46 0.08 16.62 -3.45
N PHE A 47 -1.00 16.14 -4.07
CA PHE A 47 -0.97 15.02 -5.02
C PHE A 47 -0.27 15.45 -6.31
N ASN A 48 1.05 15.42 -6.29
CA ASN A 48 1.87 15.65 -7.48
C ASN A 48 2.13 14.34 -8.22
N ALA A 49 2.75 14.43 -9.40
CA ALA A 49 3.06 13.27 -10.23
C ALA A 49 3.84 12.19 -9.47
N ARG A 50 4.81 12.58 -8.63
CA ARG A 50 5.60 11.63 -7.83
C ARG A 50 4.73 10.86 -6.83
N TYR A 51 3.79 11.54 -6.17
CA TYR A 51 2.88 10.91 -5.22
C TYR A 51 1.93 9.93 -5.93
N THR A 52 1.37 10.34 -7.07
CA THR A 52 0.48 9.48 -7.88
C THR A 52 1.22 8.25 -8.42
N LEU A 53 2.45 8.41 -8.91
CA LEU A 53 3.31 7.29 -9.36
C LEU A 53 3.63 6.33 -8.21
N ALA A 54 3.94 6.85 -7.02
CA ALA A 54 4.20 6.01 -5.85
C ALA A 54 2.97 5.18 -5.45
N LEU A 55 1.77 5.77 -5.54
CA LEU A 55 0.51 5.05 -5.28
C LEU A 55 0.22 3.98 -6.34
N ALA A 56 0.42 4.29 -7.61
CA ALA A 56 0.26 3.32 -8.69
C ALA A 56 1.23 2.13 -8.50
N ARG A 57 2.48 2.43 -8.12
CA ARG A 57 3.49 1.40 -7.86
C ARG A 57 3.16 0.53 -6.65
N LEU A 58 2.67 1.15 -5.57
CA LEU A 58 2.15 0.46 -4.39
C LEU A 58 1.00 -0.49 -4.75
N GLY A 59 0.05 -0.02 -5.57
CA GLY A 59 -1.06 -0.86 -6.05
C GLY A 59 -0.57 -2.06 -6.86
N ALA A 60 0.39 -1.86 -7.77
CA ALA A 60 0.96 -2.94 -8.57
C ALA A 60 1.65 -4.01 -7.70
N ARG A 61 2.48 -3.61 -6.73
CA ARG A 61 3.13 -4.55 -5.81
C ARG A 61 2.13 -5.32 -4.94
N ALA A 62 1.05 -4.68 -4.51
CA ALA A 62 -0.03 -5.36 -3.79
C ALA A 62 -0.77 -6.39 -4.67
N CYS A 63 -0.98 -6.09 -5.96
CA CYS A 63 -1.55 -7.03 -6.93
C CYS A 63 -0.63 -8.24 -7.16
N GLU A 64 0.66 -8.00 -7.37
CA GLU A 64 1.67 -9.07 -7.49
C GLU A 64 1.67 -9.99 -6.26
N MET A 65 1.60 -9.42 -5.06
CA MET A 65 1.61 -10.18 -3.81
C MET A 65 0.32 -10.98 -3.58
N SER A 66 -0.83 -10.44 -3.96
CA SER A 66 -2.13 -11.10 -3.79
C SER A 66 -2.51 -12.05 -4.93
N GLY A 67 -1.86 -11.94 -6.09
CA GLY A 67 -2.26 -12.62 -7.32
C GLY A 67 -3.56 -12.09 -7.92
N LEU A 68 -4.13 -11.01 -7.39
CA LEU A 68 -5.33 -10.39 -7.91
C LEU A 68 -4.98 -9.37 -9.01
N PRO A 69 -5.82 -9.24 -10.05
CA PRO A 69 -5.63 -8.21 -11.06
C PRO A 69 -5.83 -6.80 -10.46
N PRO A 70 -5.25 -5.75 -11.08
CA PRO A 70 -5.56 -4.37 -10.72
C PRO A 70 -7.07 -4.10 -10.74
N GLY A 71 -7.56 -3.33 -9.78
CA GLY A 71 -8.95 -2.89 -9.78
C GLY A 71 -9.25 -2.02 -10.99
N ILE A 72 -10.46 -2.15 -11.55
CA ILE A 72 -11.01 -1.19 -12.50
C ILE A 72 -11.16 0.15 -11.78
N ALA A 73 -10.39 1.15 -12.22
CA ALA A 73 -10.61 2.52 -11.78
C ALA A 73 -12.06 2.89 -12.14
N GLN A 74 -12.88 3.18 -11.13
CA GLN A 74 -14.19 3.75 -11.39
C GLN A 74 -13.93 5.21 -11.78
N ASP A 75 -14.12 5.53 -13.06
CA ASP A 75 -14.17 6.91 -13.52
C ASP A 75 -15.31 7.60 -12.77
N GLY A 76 -14.95 8.47 -11.82
CA GLY A 76 -15.88 9.31 -11.07
C GLY A 76 -16.20 10.59 -11.80
#